data_AF-A0A368GA92-F1
#
_entry.id   AF-A0A368GA92-F1
#
_cell.length_a   1.000
_cell.length_b   1.000
_cell.length_c   1.000
_cell.angle_alpha   90.00
_cell.angle_beta   90.00
_cell.angle_gamma   90.00
#
_symmetry.space_group_name_H-M   'P 1'
#
loop_
_entity.id
_entity.type
_entity.pdbx_description
1 polymer ?
#
loop_
_entity_poly.entity_id
_entity_poly.type
_entity_poly.pdbx_seq_one_letter_code
_entity_poly.pdbx_strand_id
1 'polypeptide(L)'
;MENNITMMTLDSVEELRKIVSITTDAKIRVNGFEALVDLNKKFGADEITSKLIFHEAAKLGAKIHGISFHIGSGVQNCRPMALSLASARKLLDYGRMLGHPVDILDIGGGFIASNGKDFLKVGHFIENTLSSCFEDIELTVIAEPGRFLVTDAQYVATRVSQDLPTSHSIYLNDGVYGSFNFVLTEQRKVEGIPLLYPPT
;
A
#
# COMPACT_ATOMS: atom_id res chain seq x y z
N MET A 1 -1.67 26.59 1.43
CA MET A 1 -2.05 25.48 2.33
C MET A 1 -1.42 25.73 3.69
N GLU A 2 -2.20 25.80 4.78
CA GLU A 2 -1.74 26.27 6.09
C GLU A 2 -0.59 25.45 6.71
N ASN A 3 -0.55 24.14 6.43
CA ASN A 3 0.43 23.20 7.03
C ASN A 3 1.52 22.72 6.05
N ASN A 4 1.66 23.33 4.86
CA ASN A 4 2.63 22.92 3.83
C ASN A 4 2.55 21.44 3.38
N ILE A 5 1.40 20.79 3.56
CA ILE A 5 1.15 19.45 2.99
C ILE A 5 0.70 19.63 1.54
N THR A 6 1.58 19.32 0.59
CA THR A 6 1.36 19.63 -0.83
C THR A 6 1.11 18.40 -1.70
N MET A 7 1.24 17.19 -1.18
CA MET A 7 1.06 15.95 -1.96
C MET A 7 -0.15 15.17 -1.44
N MET A 8 -0.96 14.66 -2.36
CA MET A 8 -2.17 13.91 -2.03
C MET A 8 -2.50 12.87 -3.12
N THR A 9 -3.28 11.88 -2.76
CA THR A 9 -3.82 10.86 -3.67
C THR A 9 -5.29 11.13 -3.94
N LEU A 10 -5.78 10.63 -5.08
CA LEU A 10 -7.20 10.57 -5.40
C LEU A 10 -7.50 9.36 -6.28
N ASP A 11 -8.76 8.95 -6.31
CA ASP A 11 -9.24 7.88 -7.21
C ASP A 11 -10.56 8.23 -7.91
N SER A 12 -11.02 9.48 -7.81
CA SER A 12 -12.27 9.94 -8.43
C SER A 12 -12.17 11.36 -9.01
N VAL A 13 -13.03 11.64 -9.99
CA VAL A 13 -13.16 12.97 -10.60
C VAL A 13 -13.71 13.99 -9.58
N GLU A 14 -14.58 13.54 -8.69
CA GLU A 14 -15.16 14.33 -7.60
C GLU A 14 -14.06 14.80 -6.64
N GLU A 15 -13.10 13.94 -6.29
CA GLU A 15 -11.93 14.33 -5.50
C GLU A 15 -11.05 15.34 -6.20
N LEU A 16 -10.78 15.14 -7.49
CA LEU A 16 -10.03 16.10 -8.28
C LEU A 16 -10.69 17.49 -8.24
N ARG A 17 -12.01 17.56 -8.46
CA ARG A 17 -12.75 18.83 -8.42
C ARG A 17 -12.71 19.50 -7.04
N LYS A 18 -12.84 18.71 -5.96
CA LYS A 18 -12.69 19.22 -4.57
C LYS A 18 -11.30 19.79 -4.32
N ILE A 19 -10.26 19.12 -4.80
CA ILE A 19 -8.87 19.58 -4.62
C ILE A 19 -8.66 20.88 -5.40
N VAL A 20 -9.04 20.91 -6.68
CA VAL A 20 -8.86 22.09 -7.54
C VAL A 20 -9.67 23.30 -7.04
N SER A 21 -10.82 23.09 -6.39
CA SER A 21 -11.57 24.21 -5.79
C SER A 21 -10.86 24.84 -4.59
N ILE A 22 -9.85 24.16 -4.02
CA ILE A 22 -9.05 24.63 -2.89
C ILE A 22 -7.67 25.10 -3.36
N THR A 23 -7.02 24.34 -4.26
CA THR A 23 -5.66 24.62 -4.74
C THR A 23 -5.37 23.93 -6.07
N THR A 24 -4.60 24.60 -6.92
CA THR A 24 -4.01 24.02 -8.14
C THR A 24 -2.54 23.59 -7.94
N ASP A 25 -1.95 23.92 -6.80
CA ASP A 25 -0.52 23.71 -6.52
C ASP A 25 -0.22 22.35 -5.86
N ALA A 26 -1.25 21.53 -5.64
CA ALA A 26 -1.08 20.20 -5.06
C ALA A 26 -0.43 19.24 -6.07
N LYS A 27 0.56 18.46 -5.60
CA LYS A 27 1.09 17.29 -6.29
C LYS A 27 0.09 16.14 -6.15
N ILE A 28 -0.73 15.96 -7.17
CA ILE A 28 -1.77 14.93 -7.20
C ILE A 28 -1.22 13.62 -7.74
N ARG A 29 -1.53 12.52 -7.06
CA ARG A 29 -1.26 11.16 -7.53
C ARG A 29 -2.57 10.41 -7.77
N VAL A 30 -2.71 9.82 -8.95
CA VAL A 30 -3.85 8.95 -9.26
C VAL A 30 -3.59 7.59 -8.64
N ASN A 31 -4.45 7.17 -7.72
CA ASN A 31 -4.38 5.83 -7.14
C ASN A 31 -5.07 4.84 -8.08
N GLY A 32 -4.29 3.99 -8.76
CA GLY A 32 -4.75 3.13 -9.84
C GLY A 32 -4.60 1.63 -9.58
N PHE A 33 -5.58 0.89 -10.10
CA PHE A 33 -5.63 -0.55 -10.42
C PHE A 33 -5.54 -1.64 -9.35
N GLU A 34 -6.45 -2.59 -9.57
CA GLU A 34 -6.65 -3.84 -8.85
C GLU A 34 -5.37 -4.66 -8.69
N ALA A 35 -4.95 -4.82 -7.44
CA ALA A 35 -4.21 -5.99 -7.03
C ALA A 35 -5.15 -7.09 -6.54
N LEU A 36 -4.65 -8.32 -6.59
CA LEU A 36 -5.34 -9.57 -6.22
C LEU A 36 -5.85 -9.65 -4.76
N VAL A 37 -5.74 -8.58 -3.94
CA VAL A 37 -6.04 -8.60 -2.50
C VAL A 37 -7.01 -7.49 -2.08
N ASP A 38 -7.91 -7.87 -1.15
CA ASP A 38 -9.22 -7.35 -0.71
C ASP A 38 -9.37 -5.85 -0.35
N LEU A 39 -8.34 -5.01 -0.45
CA LEU A 39 -8.46 -3.56 -0.19
C LEU A 39 -9.13 -2.80 -1.37
N ASN A 40 -9.14 -3.41 -2.56
CA ASN A 40 -9.58 -2.79 -3.80
C ASN A 40 -11.11 -2.74 -3.97
N LYS A 41 -11.89 -3.37 -3.07
CA LYS A 41 -13.35 -3.15 -3.04
C LYS A 41 -13.73 -1.72 -2.63
N LYS A 42 -12.78 -0.96 -2.05
CA LYS A 42 -13.05 0.36 -1.47
C LYS A 42 -12.29 1.52 -2.13
N PHE A 43 -11.10 1.28 -2.68
CA PHE A 43 -10.21 2.33 -3.19
C PHE A 43 -9.53 1.91 -4.49
N GLY A 44 -9.16 2.92 -5.28
CA GLY A 44 -8.42 2.76 -6.53
C GLY A 44 -9.29 2.90 -7.77
N ALA A 45 -8.85 3.73 -8.71
CA ALA A 45 -9.51 3.93 -9.98
C ALA A 45 -9.18 2.79 -10.95
N ASP A 46 -10.19 2.31 -11.67
CA ASP A 46 -9.98 1.43 -12.83
C ASP A 46 -9.36 2.20 -14.02
N GLU A 47 -9.16 1.54 -15.16
CA GLU A 47 -8.49 2.15 -16.32
C GLU A 47 -9.26 3.34 -16.86
N ILE A 48 -10.58 3.17 -16.92
CA ILE A 48 -11.48 4.14 -17.53
C ILE A 48 -11.52 5.38 -16.65
N THR A 49 -11.73 5.18 -15.34
CA THR A 49 -11.79 6.22 -14.34
C THR A 49 -10.46 6.96 -14.23
N SER A 50 -9.34 6.24 -14.23
CA SER A 50 -8.01 6.85 -14.22
C SER A 50 -7.80 7.77 -15.43
N LYS A 51 -8.16 7.32 -16.63
CA LYS A 51 -8.07 8.15 -17.85
C LYS A 51 -8.99 9.38 -17.81
N LEU A 52 -10.20 9.22 -17.27
CA LEU A 52 -11.15 10.33 -17.07
C LEU A 52 -10.57 11.39 -16.13
N ILE A 53 -9.91 10.97 -15.04
CA ILE A 53 -9.23 11.87 -14.10
C ILE A 53 -8.14 12.69 -14.81
N PHE A 54 -7.28 12.05 -15.59
CA PHE A 54 -6.25 12.77 -16.37
C PHE A 54 -6.87 13.79 -17.33
N HIS A 55 -7.89 13.38 -18.09
CA HIS A 55 -8.60 14.29 -18.99
C HIS A 55 -9.23 15.47 -18.26
N GLU A 56 -9.89 15.24 -17.14
CA GLU A 56 -10.50 16.31 -16.35
C GLU A 56 -9.43 17.23 -15.75
N ALA A 57 -8.31 16.68 -15.26
CA ALA A 57 -7.21 17.47 -14.72
C ALA A 57 -6.66 18.43 -15.80
N ALA A 58 -6.48 17.93 -17.03
CA ALA A 58 -6.06 18.76 -18.15
C ALA A 58 -7.06 19.90 -18.43
N LYS A 59 -8.38 19.63 -18.41
CA LYS A 59 -9.42 20.65 -18.60
C LYS A 59 -9.44 21.69 -17.50
N LEU A 60 -9.19 21.28 -16.26
CA LEU A 60 -9.19 22.14 -15.08
C LEU A 60 -7.87 22.90 -14.88
N GLY A 61 -6.87 22.67 -15.74
CA GLY A 61 -5.54 23.27 -15.59
C GLY A 61 -4.71 22.69 -14.45
N ALA A 62 -5.14 21.57 -13.86
CA ALA A 62 -4.42 20.87 -12.80
C ALA A 62 -3.35 19.93 -13.37
N LYS A 63 -2.29 19.69 -12.61
CA LYS A 63 -1.20 18.78 -12.99
C LYS A 63 -1.20 17.53 -12.12
N ILE A 64 -1.22 16.37 -12.78
CA ILE A 64 -1.03 15.09 -12.12
C ILE A 64 0.47 14.79 -12.11
N HIS A 65 1.01 14.60 -10.90
CA HIS A 65 2.43 14.37 -10.67
C HIS A 65 2.75 12.89 -10.49
N GLY A 66 1.79 12.03 -10.18
CA GLY A 66 2.14 10.63 -10.03
C GLY A 66 1.01 9.65 -10.15
N ILE A 67 1.42 8.39 -10.04
CA ILE A 67 0.54 7.23 -9.99
C ILE A 67 0.92 6.47 -8.73
N SER A 68 -0.07 6.08 -7.94
CA SER A 68 0.09 5.20 -6.80
C SER A 68 -0.69 3.91 -7.00
N PHE A 69 -0.24 2.82 -6.40
CA PHE A 69 -1.03 1.60 -6.28
C PHE A 69 -0.69 0.91 -4.97
N HIS A 70 -1.58 0.04 -4.49
CA HIS A 70 -1.33 -0.73 -3.26
C HIS A 70 -1.71 -2.19 -3.47
N ILE A 71 -0.72 -3.09 -3.46
CA ILE A 71 -0.96 -4.49 -3.85
C ILE A 71 -1.60 -5.39 -2.77
N GLY A 72 -1.88 -4.80 -1.61
CA GLY A 72 -2.45 -5.46 -0.44
C GLY A 72 -1.38 -5.84 0.59
N SER A 73 -1.81 -6.11 1.82
CA SER A 73 -0.87 -6.54 2.87
C SER A 73 -0.46 -7.99 2.64
N GLY A 74 0.83 -8.28 2.75
CA GLY A 74 1.33 -9.66 2.73
C GLY A 74 1.98 -10.08 1.41
N VAL A 75 2.71 -9.17 0.77
CA VAL A 75 3.30 -9.40 -0.55
C VAL A 75 4.43 -10.43 -0.46
N GLN A 76 4.20 -11.60 -1.05
CA GLN A 76 5.20 -12.67 -1.17
C GLN A 76 5.46 -13.08 -2.64
N ASN A 77 4.60 -12.65 -3.56
CA ASN A 77 4.66 -13.00 -4.98
C ASN A 77 4.90 -11.74 -5.83
N CYS A 78 5.78 -11.84 -6.82
CA CYS A 78 6.08 -10.75 -7.74
C CYS A 78 4.95 -10.50 -8.76
N ARG A 79 4.05 -11.45 -9.00
CA ARG A 79 3.01 -11.33 -10.05
C ARG A 79 2.07 -10.13 -9.87
N PRO A 80 1.47 -9.86 -8.69
CA PRO A 80 0.66 -8.66 -8.50
C PRO A 80 1.46 -7.38 -8.74
N MET A 81 2.69 -7.32 -8.24
CA MET A 81 3.61 -6.20 -8.46
C MET A 81 3.91 -5.99 -9.96
N ALA A 82 4.13 -7.06 -10.72
CA ALA A 82 4.37 -7.01 -12.16
C ALA A 82 3.19 -6.38 -12.91
N LEU A 83 1.96 -6.80 -12.58
CA LEU A 83 0.75 -6.28 -13.20
C LEU A 83 0.54 -4.80 -12.86
N SER A 84 0.74 -4.42 -11.59
CA SER A 84 0.61 -3.02 -11.16
C SER A 84 1.65 -2.12 -11.82
N LEU A 85 2.92 -2.53 -11.90
CA LEU A 85 3.97 -1.77 -12.60
C LEU A 85 3.67 -1.61 -14.10
N ALA A 86 3.18 -2.66 -14.76
CA ALA A 86 2.79 -2.60 -16.17
C ALA A 86 1.62 -1.63 -16.41
N SER A 87 0.60 -1.66 -15.55
CA SER A 87 -0.53 -0.73 -15.61
C SER A 87 -0.10 0.70 -15.31
N ALA A 88 0.78 0.89 -14.33
CA ALA A 88 1.34 2.20 -13.99
C ALA A 88 2.12 2.79 -15.15
N ARG A 89 2.95 1.99 -15.87
CA ARG A 89 3.66 2.47 -17.07
C ARG A 89 2.70 2.96 -18.15
N LYS A 90 1.66 2.18 -18.47
CA LYS A 90 0.65 2.58 -19.48
C LYS A 90 -0.06 3.88 -19.11
N LEU A 91 -0.43 4.01 -17.84
CA LEU A 91 -1.12 5.21 -17.36
C LEU A 91 -0.19 6.42 -17.30
N LEU A 92 1.09 6.20 -17.00
CA LEU A 92 2.14 7.22 -17.04
C LEU A 92 2.28 7.78 -18.46
N ASP A 93 2.46 6.90 -19.45
CA ASP A 93 2.58 7.30 -20.85
C ASP A 93 1.35 8.08 -21.31
N TYR A 94 0.15 7.60 -20.96
CA TYR A 94 -1.11 8.28 -21.25
C TYR A 94 -1.19 9.67 -20.60
N GLY A 95 -0.85 9.80 -19.33
CA GLY A 95 -0.83 11.09 -18.62
C GLY A 95 0.14 12.08 -19.25
N ARG A 96 1.33 11.62 -19.64
CA ARG A 96 2.33 12.46 -20.33
C ARG A 96 1.89 12.90 -21.71
N MET A 97 1.19 12.04 -22.47
CA MET A 97 0.58 12.43 -23.75
C MET A 97 -0.43 13.58 -23.60
N LEU A 98 -1.06 13.71 -22.43
CA LEU A 98 -1.99 14.80 -22.10
C LEU A 98 -1.29 16.04 -21.49
N GLY A 99 0.05 16.03 -21.40
CA GLY A 99 0.83 17.16 -20.89
C GLY A 99 0.91 17.24 -19.36
N HIS A 100 0.70 16.11 -18.66
CA HIS A 100 0.98 16.00 -17.24
C HIS A 100 2.43 15.57 -16.99
N PRO A 101 3.09 16.04 -15.91
CA PRO A 101 4.46 15.65 -15.59
C PRO A 101 4.61 14.13 -15.35
N VAL A 102 3.74 13.58 -14.48
CA VAL A 102 3.82 12.19 -14.01
C VAL A 102 5.26 11.78 -13.69
N ASP A 103 5.84 12.46 -12.71
CA ASP A 103 7.24 12.36 -12.26
C ASP A 103 7.41 11.51 -10.99
N ILE A 104 6.31 10.98 -10.43
CA ILE A 104 6.30 10.16 -9.22
C ILE A 104 5.59 8.83 -9.46
N LEU A 105 6.24 7.74 -9.06
CA LEU A 105 5.63 6.41 -8.95
C LEU A 105 5.64 5.97 -7.49
N ASP A 106 4.47 5.73 -6.93
CA ASP A 106 4.33 5.15 -5.59
C ASP A 106 3.90 3.69 -5.70
N ILE A 107 4.78 2.79 -5.26
CA ILE A 107 4.56 1.34 -5.29
C ILE A 107 3.75 0.83 -4.09
N GLY A 108 3.32 1.73 -3.21
CA GLY A 108 2.52 1.45 -2.03
C GLY A 108 3.26 0.66 -0.97
N GLY A 109 2.51 -0.13 -0.21
CA GLY A 109 3.01 -0.93 0.91
C GLY A 109 2.81 -2.43 0.72
N GLY A 110 2.58 -3.10 1.85
CA GLY A 110 2.27 -4.53 1.89
C GLY A 110 3.46 -5.48 2.05
N PHE A 111 4.68 -4.95 2.05
CA PHE A 111 5.90 -5.69 2.35
C PHE A 111 5.88 -6.29 3.77
N ILE A 112 6.47 -7.47 3.94
CA ILE A 112 6.64 -8.15 5.23
C ILE A 112 8.14 -8.33 5.51
N ALA A 113 8.57 -8.07 6.75
CA ALA A 113 9.97 -8.21 7.17
C ALA A 113 10.37 -9.66 7.51
N SER A 114 9.44 -10.46 8.04
CA SER A 114 9.70 -11.76 8.68
C SER A 114 10.32 -12.85 7.79
N ASN A 115 10.35 -12.66 6.45
CA ASN A 115 11.12 -13.50 5.54
C ASN A 115 11.98 -12.63 4.61
N GLY A 116 13.18 -12.26 5.06
CA GLY A 116 14.10 -11.41 4.30
C GLY A 116 14.37 -11.92 2.86
N LYS A 117 14.27 -13.23 2.61
CA LYS A 117 14.40 -13.79 1.25
C LYS A 117 13.25 -13.38 0.32
N ASP A 118 12.02 -13.43 0.81
CA ASP A 118 10.84 -13.05 0.01
C ASP A 118 10.84 -11.54 -0.24
N PHE A 119 11.21 -10.74 0.76
CA PHE A 119 11.35 -9.30 0.60
C PHE A 119 12.41 -8.94 -0.46
N LEU A 120 13.61 -9.51 -0.37
CA LEU A 120 14.68 -9.26 -1.34
C LEU A 120 14.29 -9.72 -2.75
N LYS A 121 13.57 -10.84 -2.88
CA LYS A 121 13.05 -11.31 -4.17
C LYS A 121 12.11 -10.29 -4.81
N VAL A 122 11.18 -9.71 -4.03
CA VAL A 122 10.28 -8.65 -4.52
C VAL A 122 11.06 -7.37 -4.82
N GLY A 123 12.01 -6.99 -3.96
CA GLY A 123 12.88 -5.83 -4.16
C GLY A 123 13.65 -5.90 -5.48
N HIS A 124 14.37 -7.01 -5.73
CA HIS A 124 15.09 -7.22 -6.99
C HIS A 124 14.17 -7.27 -8.21
N PHE A 125 12.96 -7.81 -8.06
CA PHE A 125 11.98 -7.78 -9.15
C PHE A 125 11.57 -6.34 -9.50
N ILE A 126 11.33 -5.50 -8.49
CA ILE A 126 10.99 -4.09 -8.69
C ILE A 126 12.15 -3.34 -9.32
N GLU A 127 13.36 -3.50 -8.78
CA GLU A 127 14.59 -2.89 -9.30
C GLU A 127 14.80 -3.23 -10.78
N ASN A 128 14.77 -4.52 -11.13
CA ASN A 128 14.94 -4.97 -12.51
C ASN A 128 13.83 -4.43 -13.44
N THR A 129 12.60 -4.34 -12.95
CA THR A 129 11.47 -3.80 -13.73
C THR A 129 11.62 -2.29 -13.95
N LEU A 130 12.05 -1.55 -12.94
CA LEU A 130 12.33 -0.11 -13.07
C LEU A 130 13.47 0.14 -14.05
N SER A 131 14.57 -0.61 -13.95
CA SER A 131 15.73 -0.49 -14.84
C SER A 131 15.47 -0.93 -16.28
N SER A 132 14.40 -1.67 -16.57
CA SER A 132 14.10 -2.15 -17.93
C SER A 132 12.86 -1.51 -18.55
N CYS A 133 11.83 -1.19 -17.76
CA CYS A 133 10.57 -0.66 -18.25
C CYS A 133 10.42 0.85 -18.01
N PHE A 134 11.31 1.48 -17.24
CA PHE A 134 11.26 2.91 -16.92
C PHE A 134 12.61 3.62 -17.15
N GLU A 135 13.56 2.99 -17.86
CA GLU A 135 14.91 3.54 -18.09
C GLU A 135 14.95 4.88 -18.82
N ASP A 136 13.95 5.12 -19.67
CA ASP A 136 13.77 6.33 -20.49
C ASP A 136 13.06 7.46 -19.72
N ILE A 137 12.73 7.23 -18.46
CA ILE A 137 11.91 8.14 -17.66
C ILE A 137 12.68 8.63 -16.43
N GLU A 138 12.78 9.95 -16.29
CA GLU A 138 13.08 10.56 -14.99
C GLU A 138 11.86 10.38 -14.07
N LEU A 139 12.03 9.51 -13.06
CA LEU A 139 10.98 9.10 -12.13
C LEU A 139 11.50 9.10 -10.69
N THR A 140 10.76 9.74 -9.79
CA THR A 140 10.93 9.55 -8.35
C THR A 140 10.08 8.36 -7.91
N VAL A 141 10.72 7.27 -7.48
CA VAL A 141 10.01 6.11 -6.94
C VAL A 141 9.96 6.19 -5.42
N ILE A 142 8.76 6.05 -4.86
CA ILE A 142 8.52 6.02 -3.40
C ILE A 142 7.65 4.82 -3.02
N ALA A 143 7.57 4.55 -1.72
CA ALA A 143 6.78 3.46 -1.16
C ALA A 143 6.14 3.88 0.17
N GLU A 144 5.11 3.15 0.60
CA GLU A 144 4.33 3.38 1.83
C GLU A 144 4.44 2.16 2.79
N PRO A 145 5.65 1.78 3.28
CA PRO A 145 5.82 0.58 4.10
C PRO A 145 5.29 0.79 5.53
N GLY A 146 4.21 0.08 5.89
CA GLY A 146 3.72 0.00 7.26
C GLY A 146 4.29 -1.21 8.01
N ARG A 147 3.67 -2.38 7.79
CA ARG A 147 3.97 -3.65 8.46
C ARG A 147 5.46 -4.00 8.45
N PHE A 148 6.14 -3.77 7.33
CA PHE A 148 7.57 -4.00 7.17
C PHE A 148 8.42 -3.31 8.23
N LEU A 149 8.09 -2.06 8.62
CA LEU A 149 8.90 -1.29 9.56
C LEU A 149 8.69 -1.72 11.01
N VAL A 150 7.47 -2.12 11.38
CA VAL A 150 7.07 -2.19 12.80
C VAL A 150 6.74 -3.59 13.31
N THR A 151 6.58 -4.60 12.45
CA THR A 151 6.14 -5.95 12.89
C THR A 151 7.11 -6.58 13.88
N ASP A 152 8.41 -6.49 13.61
CA ASP A 152 9.44 -7.13 14.42
C ASP A 152 9.99 -6.18 15.51
N ALA A 153 9.44 -4.96 15.62
CA ALA A 153 9.88 -3.97 16.59
C ALA A 153 9.24 -4.13 17.97
N GLN A 154 8.17 -4.92 18.10
CA GLN A 154 7.37 -5.03 19.32
C GLN A 154 6.94 -6.47 19.59
N TYR A 155 6.96 -6.84 20.87
CA TYR A 155 6.40 -8.09 21.37
C TYR A 155 5.26 -7.77 22.35
N VAL A 156 4.20 -8.56 22.31
CA VAL A 156 3.09 -8.49 23.27
C VAL A 156 3.27 -9.58 24.31
N ALA A 157 3.50 -9.18 25.56
CA ALA A 157 3.53 -10.09 26.70
C ALA A 157 2.16 -10.07 27.39
N THR A 158 1.59 -11.25 27.59
CA THR A 158 0.30 -11.45 28.25
C THR A 158 0.43 -12.43 29.40
N ARG A 159 -0.46 -12.32 30.38
CA ARG A 159 -0.54 -13.22 31.52
C ARG A 159 -1.72 -14.16 31.35
N VAL A 160 -1.49 -15.44 31.64
CA VAL A 160 -2.56 -16.43 31.81
C VAL A 160 -3.40 -16.03 33.03
N SER A 161 -4.65 -15.65 32.79
CA SER A 161 -5.62 -15.27 33.82
C SER A 161 -6.38 -16.49 34.35
N GLN A 162 -6.60 -17.50 33.50
CA GLN A 162 -7.27 -18.75 33.85
C GLN A 162 -6.75 -19.90 32.99
N ASP A 163 -6.60 -21.08 33.61
CA ASP A 163 -6.27 -22.34 32.96
C ASP A 163 -7.44 -23.32 33.15
N LEU A 164 -7.93 -23.91 32.06
CA LEU A 164 -9.00 -24.90 32.03
C LEU A 164 -8.45 -26.23 31.44
N PRO A 165 -7.88 -27.11 32.27
CA PRO A 165 -7.24 -28.35 31.80
C PRO A 165 -8.20 -29.32 31.11
N THR A 166 -9.47 -29.36 31.54
CA THR A 166 -10.48 -30.27 30.98
C THR A 166 -10.81 -29.95 29.52
N SER A 167 -10.76 -28.67 29.13
CA SER A 167 -11.00 -28.22 27.76
C SER A 167 -9.71 -27.87 27.01
N HIS A 168 -8.53 -28.10 27.61
CA HIS A 168 -7.24 -27.69 27.08
C HIS A 168 -7.23 -26.22 26.62
N SER A 169 -7.83 -25.34 27.44
CA SER A 169 -8.04 -23.93 27.09
C SER A 169 -7.41 -23.02 28.13
N ILE A 170 -6.84 -21.89 27.68
CA ILE A 170 -6.34 -20.83 28.55
C ILE A 170 -7.04 -19.52 28.24
N TYR A 171 -7.19 -18.68 29.25
CA TYR A 171 -7.61 -17.30 29.10
C TYR A 171 -6.44 -16.37 29.38
N LEU A 172 -6.35 -15.34 28.55
CA LEU A 172 -5.33 -14.31 28.61
C LEU A 172 -5.95 -13.03 29.16
N ASN A 173 -5.12 -12.15 29.74
CA ASN A 173 -5.56 -10.83 30.20
C ASN A 173 -5.64 -9.77 29.07
N ASP A 174 -5.50 -10.20 27.83
CA ASP A 174 -5.69 -9.41 26.61
C ASP A 174 -6.35 -10.32 25.56
N GLY A 175 -6.95 -9.75 24.52
CA GLY A 175 -7.72 -10.53 23.55
C GLY A 175 -8.05 -9.77 22.28
N VAL A 176 -9.07 -10.26 21.58
CA VAL A 176 -9.45 -9.76 20.24
C VAL A 176 -10.00 -8.33 20.25
N TYR A 177 -10.37 -7.79 21.41
CA TYR A 177 -10.76 -6.38 21.56
C TYR A 177 -9.57 -5.47 21.93
N GLY A 178 -8.38 -6.04 22.13
CA GLY A 178 -7.14 -5.33 22.43
C GLY A 178 -6.07 -5.67 21.39
N SER A 179 -4.90 -6.12 21.83
CA SER A 179 -3.73 -6.31 20.95
C SER A 179 -3.94 -7.40 19.89
N PHE A 180 -4.85 -8.35 20.13
CA PHE A 180 -5.14 -9.46 19.22
C PHE A 180 -6.28 -9.18 18.24
N ASN A 181 -6.68 -7.92 18.05
CA ASN A 181 -7.73 -7.53 17.09
C ASN A 181 -7.45 -7.98 15.65
N PHE A 182 -6.18 -8.17 15.28
CA PHE A 182 -5.80 -8.71 13.97
C PHE A 182 -6.39 -10.11 13.68
N VAL A 183 -6.82 -10.86 14.71
CA VAL A 183 -7.55 -12.12 14.52
C VAL A 183 -8.88 -11.88 13.83
N LEU A 184 -9.58 -10.81 14.19
CA LEU A 184 -10.89 -10.45 13.62
C LEU A 184 -10.73 -9.69 12.31
N THR A 185 -9.82 -8.72 12.26
CA THR A 185 -9.71 -7.80 11.12
C THR A 185 -8.84 -8.31 9.99
N GLU A 186 -7.88 -9.19 10.29
CA GLU A 186 -6.91 -9.70 9.31
C GLU A 186 -6.96 -11.24 9.19
N GLN A 187 -7.80 -11.91 9.97
CA GLN A 187 -7.92 -13.38 10.01
C GLN A 187 -6.58 -14.11 10.25
N ARG A 188 -5.63 -13.44 10.92
CA ARG A 188 -4.33 -14.04 11.25
C ARG A 188 -4.41 -14.85 12.55
N LYS A 189 -3.65 -15.93 12.61
CA LYS A 189 -3.53 -16.76 13.81
C LYS A 189 -2.58 -16.10 14.81
N VAL A 190 -2.91 -16.25 16.09
CA VAL A 190 -2.02 -15.89 17.18
C VAL A 190 -1.10 -17.07 17.44
N GLU A 191 0.20 -16.81 17.44
CA GLU A 191 1.21 -17.75 17.92
C GLU A 191 1.88 -17.14 19.15
N GLY A 192 1.93 -17.90 20.23
CA GLY A 192 2.52 -17.47 21.50
C GLY A 192 3.49 -18.52 22.00
N ILE A 193 4.58 -18.06 22.62
CA ILE A 193 5.56 -18.92 23.29
C ILE A 193 5.51 -18.65 24.79
N PRO A 194 5.54 -19.70 25.65
CA PRO A 194 5.68 -19.51 27.09
C PRO A 194 7.00 -18.80 27.41
N LEU A 195 6.93 -17.63 28.07
CA LEU A 195 8.14 -16.85 28.42
C LEU A 195 8.91 -17.42 29.62
N LEU A 196 8.21 -18.05 30.57
CA LEU A 196 8.79 -18.53 31.83
C LEU A 196 9.18 -20.02 31.80
N TYR A 197 8.88 -20.73 30.71
CA TYR A 197 9.21 -22.14 30.51
C TYR A 197 9.60 -22.37 29.04
N PRO A 198 10.84 -22.02 28.62
CA PRO A 198 11.26 -22.24 27.25
C PRO A 198 11.20 -23.75 26.91
N PRO A 199 10.74 -24.12 25.70
CA PRO A 199 10.72 -25.52 25.30
C PRO A 199 12.15 -26.09 25.32
N THR A 200 12.31 -27.26 25.96
CA THR A 200 13.53 -28.08 25.94
C THR A 200 13.76 -28.71 24.58
#